data_AF-A0A7V3KYZ3-F1
#
_entry.id   AF-A0A7V3KYZ3-F1
#
_cell.length_a   1.000
_cell.length_b   1.000
_cell.length_c   1.000
_cell.angle_alpha   90.00
_cell.angle_beta   90.00
_cell.angle_gamma   90.00
#
_symmetry.space_group_name_H-M   'P 1'
#
loop_
_entity.id
_entity.type
_entity.pdbx_description
1 polymer ?
#
loop_
_entity_poly.entity_id
_entity_poly.type
_entity_poly.pdbx_seq_one_letter_code
_entity_poly.pdbx_strand_id
1 'polypeptide(L)' 'MKTKLIGVIILLVFLVVFAVQNAQPLTVKFLLWEFNTSAVLSIFISFLVGFLIGWIIGLTKPEKK' A
#
# COMPACT_ATOMS: atom_id res chain seq x y z
N MET A 1 -17.08 0.94 20.37
CA MET A 1 -15.97 1.68 19.73
C MET A 1 -14.60 1.16 20.15
N LYS A 2 -14.34 0.92 21.45
CA LYS A 2 -13.05 0.41 21.94
C LYS A 2 -12.62 -0.94 21.34
N THR A 3 -13.52 -1.90 21.17
CA THR A 3 -13.21 -3.21 20.56
C THR A 3 -12.79 -3.11 19.10
N LYS A 4 -13.42 -2.21 18.33
CA LYS A 4 -13.03 -1.94 16.93
C LYS A 4 -11.63 -1.34 16.88
N LEU A 5 -11.32 -0.41 17.78
CA LEU A 5 -9.99 0.22 17.88
C LEU A 5 -8.91 -0.81 18.23
N ILE A 6 -9.17 -1.68 19.22
CA ILE A 6 -8.25 -2.76 19.61
C ILE A 6 -8.02 -3.71 18.43
N GLY A 7 -9.09 -4.09 17.71
CA GLY A 7 -8.99 -4.91 16.50
C GLY A 7 -8.11 -4.26 15.43
N VAL A 8 -8.27 -2.96 15.18
CA VAL A 8 -7.43 -2.21 14.22
C VAL A 8 -5.98 -2.17 14.66
N ILE A 9 -5.70 -1.92 15.94
CA ILE A 9 -4.33 -1.89 16.47
C ILE A 9 -3.66 -3.26 16.29
N ILE A 10 -4.37 -4.36 16.62
CA ILE A 10 -3.86 -5.72 16.41
C ILE A 10 -3.52 -5.93 14.92
N LEU A 11 -4.45 -5.59 14.03
CA LEU A 11 -4.26 -5.75 12.58
C LEU A 11 -3.05 -4.96 12.06
N LEU A 12 -2.84 -3.73 12.57
CA LEU A 12 -1.67 -2.91 12.23
C LEU A 12 -0.37 -3.54 12.74
N VAL A 13 -0.34 -4.09 13.96
CA VAL A 13 0.84 -4.80 14.48
C VAL A 13 1.16 -6.01 13.60
N PHE A 14 0.17 -6.81 13.23
CA PHE A 14 0.35 -7.95 12.33
C PHE A 14 0.89 -7.50 10.96
N LEU A 15 0.37 -6.41 10.41
CA LEU A 15 0.83 -5.84 9.14
C LEU A 15 2.32 -5.46 9.20
N VAL A 16 2.75 -4.79 10.28
CA VAL A 16 4.15 -4.40 10.48
C VAL A 16 5.05 -5.62 10.61
N VAL A 17 4.67 -6.60 11.43
CA VAL A 17 5.43 -7.84 11.63
C VAL A 17 5.55 -8.60 10.31
N PHE A 18 4.45 -8.74 9.57
CA PHE A 18 4.43 -9.35 8.24
C PHE A 18 5.40 -8.63 7.28
N ALA A 19 5.36 -7.29 7.24
CA ALA A 19 6.23 -6.51 6.37
C ALA A 19 7.72 -6.67 6.71
N VAL A 20 8.07 -6.67 8.00
CA VAL A 20 9.46 -6.84 8.46
C VAL A 20 9.96 -8.27 8.20
N GLN A 21 9.15 -9.30 8.45
CA GLN A 21 9.55 -10.69 8.21
C GLN A 21 9.66 -11.01 6.71
N ASN A 22 8.84 -10.37 5.88
CA ASN A 22 8.89 -10.49 4.43
C ASN A 22 9.78 -9.41 3.78
N ALA A 23 10.68 -8.79 4.55
CA ALA A 23 11.64 -7.81 4.07
C ALA A 23 12.83 -8.43 3.31
N GLN A 24 12.61 -9.56 2.62
CA GLN A 24 13.62 -10.09 1.70
C GLN A 24 13.82 -9.06 0.58
N PRO A 25 15.06 -8.61 0.34
CA PRO A 25 15.35 -7.63 -0.68
C PRO A 25 15.05 -8.22 -2.07
N LEU A 26 14.14 -7.57 -2.78
CA LEU A 26 13.77 -7.81 -4.15
C LEU A 26 14.27 -6.62 -4.99
N THR A 27 14.98 -6.93 -6.07
CA THR A 27 15.40 -5.94 -7.05
C THR A 27 14.26 -5.66 -8.00
N VAL A 28 13.78 -4.42 -8.02
CA VAL A 28 12.79 -3.93 -8.99
C VAL A 28 13.56 -3.27 -10.14
N LYS A 29 13.35 -3.77 -11.36
CA LYS A 29 13.77 -3.09 -12.60
C LYS A 29 12.55 -2.43 -13.24
N PHE A 30 12.55 -1.11 -13.36
CA PHE A 30 11.45 -0.34 -13.92
C PHE A 30 11.98 0.63 -14.99
N LEU A 31 11.73 0.30 -16.26
CA LEU A 31 12.25 1.05 -17.41
C LEU A 31 13.79 1.21 -17.33
N LEU A 32 14.26 2.41 -16.97
CA LEU A 32 15.69 2.75 -16.84
C LEU A 32 16.18 2.74 -15.38
N TRP A 33 15.31 2.43 -14.42
CA TRP A 33 15.61 2.47 -12.98
C TRP A 33 15.75 1.06 -12.41
N GLU A 34 16.67 0.92 -11.46
CA GLU A 34 16.88 -0.30 -10.69
C GLU A 34 17.10 0.06 -9.22
N PHE A 35 16.37 -0.60 -8.33
CA PHE A 35 16.51 -0.38 -6.89
C PHE A 35 16.12 -1.64 -6.11
N ASN A 36 16.69 -1.79 -4.91
CA ASN A 36 16.38 -2.87 -3.99
C ASN A 36 15.36 -2.40 -2.96
N THR A 37 14.30 -3.19 -2.77
CA THR A 37 13.21 -2.91 -1.82
C THR A 37 12.58 -4.23 -1.37
N SER A 38 11.64 -4.24 -0.43
CA SER A 38 10.87 -5.45 -0.15
C SER A 38 9.71 -5.62 -1.14
N ALA A 39 9.34 -6.88 -1.41
CA ALA A 39 8.17 -7.19 -2.23
C ALA A 39 6.89 -6.58 -1.64
N VAL A 40 6.73 -6.66 -0.30
CA VAL A 40 5.59 -6.07 0.42
C VAL A 40 5.50 -4.57 0.19
N LEU A 41 6.62 -3.84 0.33
CA LEU A 41 6.63 -2.40 0.15
C LEU A 41 6.32 -2.01 -1.30
N SER A 42 6.87 -2.75 -2.26
CA SER A 42 6.62 -2.53 -3.70
C SER A 42 5.13 -2.67 -4.06
N ILE A 43 4.50 -3.74 -3.58
CA ILE A 43 3.07 -4.01 -3.81
C ILE A 43 2.22 -2.94 -3.13
N PHE A 44 2.54 -2.60 -1.87
CA PHE A 44 1.77 -1.64 -1.10
C PHE A 44 1.81 -0.23 -1.70
N ILE A 45 3.00 0.24 -2.11
CA ILE A 45 3.17 1.53 -2.78
C ILE A 45 2.43 1.54 -4.12
N SER A 46 2.55 0.49 -4.93
CA SER A 46 1.86 0.37 -6.21
C SER A 46 0.34 0.45 -6.06
N PHE A 47 -0.19 -0.25 -5.04
CA PHE A 47 -1.61 -0.19 -4.69
C PHE A 47 -2.03 1.24 -4.28
N LEU A 48 -1.27 1.89 -3.40
CA LEU A 48 -1.55 3.26 -2.94
C LEU A 48 -1.57 4.25 -4.09
N VAL A 49 -0.58 4.20 -4.99
CA VAL A 49 -0.52 5.07 -6.17
C VAL A 49 -1.75 4.84 -7.07
N GLY A 50 -2.08 3.58 -7.37
CA GLY A 50 -3.27 3.25 -8.17
C GLY A 50 -4.57 3.71 -7.52
N PHE A 51 -4.72 3.50 -6.21
CA PHE A 51 -5.87 3.96 -5.43
C PHE A 51 -6.01 5.49 -5.47
N LEU A 52 -4.91 6.23 -5.24
CA LEU A 52 -4.91 7.69 -5.26
C LEU A 52 -5.26 8.23 -6.66
N ILE A 53 -4.70 7.65 -7.72
CA ILE A 53 -5.05 8.03 -9.10
C ILE A 53 -6.55 7.80 -9.35
N GLY A 54 -7.06 6.62 -9.01
CA GLY A 54 -8.49 6.31 -9.17
C GLY A 54 -9.39 7.24 -8.35
N TRP A 55 -8.98 7.56 -7.12
CA TRP A 55 -9.69 8.49 -6.24
C TRP A 55 -9.75 9.90 -6.84
N ILE A 56 -8.62 10.43 -7.30
CA ILE A 56 -8.54 11.74 -7.94
C ILE A 56 -9.43 11.78 -9.20
N ILE A 57 -9.36 10.76 -10.05
CA ILE A 57 -10.23 10.66 -11.23
C ILE A 57 -11.71 10.68 -10.82
N GLY A 58 -12.06 9.92 -9.77
CA GLY A 58 -13.41 9.91 -9.20
C GLY A 58 -13.88 11.28 -8.72
N LEU A 59 -13.02 12.04 -8.04
CA LEU A 59 -13.32 13.42 -7.60
C LEU A 59 -13.52 14.39 -8.77
N THR A 60 -12.82 14.18 -9.89
CA THR A 60 -12.94 15.05 -11.08
C THR A 60 -14.15 14.72 -11.95
N LYS A 61 -14.85 13.60 -11.70
CA LYS A 61 -16.01 13.22 -12.51
C LYS A 61 -17.19 14.11 -12.13
N PRO A 62 -17.72 14.95 -13.04
CA PRO A 62 -18.91 15.72 -12.76
C PRO A 62 -20.06 14.76 -12.51
N GLU A 63 -20.79 14.96 -11.41
CA GLU A 63 -22.03 14.25 -11.12
C GLU A 63 -22.97 14.48 -12.31
N LYS A 64 -23.18 13.45 -13.12
CA LYS A 64 -24.30 13.46 -14.07
C LYS A 64 -25.56 13.37 -13.22
N LYS A 65 -26.18 14.52 -12.96
CA LYS A 65 -27.57 14.61 -12.48
C LYS A 65 -28.49 13.85 -13.42
#